data_AF-A0A7H8SAR7-F1
#
_entry.id   AF-A0A7H8SAR7-F1
#
_cell.length_a   1.000
_cell.length_b   1.000
_cell.length_c   1.000
_cell.angle_alpha   90.00
_cell.angle_beta   90.00
_cell.angle_gamma   90.00
#
_symmetry.space_group_name_H-M   'P 1'
#
loop_
_entity.id
_entity.type
_entity.pdbx_description
1 polymer ?
#
loop_
_entity_poly.entity_id
_entity_poly.type
_entity_poly.pdbx_seq_one_letter_code
_entity_poly.pdbx_strand_id
1 'polypeptide(L)'
;MDNTLSYLRESLVNHQENDMTKQIADKLERNGYKNEEEFVRNLNEEEMEYLDQVVKKELNYARNAEDEVRAGQLREIYELLF
;
A
#
# COMPACT_ATOMS: atom_id res chain seq x y z
N MET A 1 -4.09 -8.04 -11.47
CA MET A 1 -3.64 -7.29 -10.29
C MET A 1 -4.37 -7.91 -9.12
N ASP A 2 -3.64 -8.24 -8.06
CA ASP A 2 -4.23 -8.76 -6.83
C ASP A 2 -5.23 -7.74 -6.24
N ASN A 3 -6.26 -8.24 -5.53
CA ASN A 3 -7.21 -7.36 -4.85
C ASN A 3 -6.48 -6.49 -3.82
N THR A 4 -5.49 -7.05 -3.12
CA THR A 4 -4.69 -6.38 -2.10
C THR A 4 -3.92 -5.19 -2.69
N LEU A 5 -3.30 -5.36 -3.85
CA LEU A 5 -2.61 -4.28 -4.56
C LEU A 5 -3.56 -3.19 -5.08
N SER A 6 -4.80 -3.55 -5.41
CA SER A 6 -5.81 -2.59 -5.87
C SER A 6 -6.23 -1.66 -4.73
N TYR A 7 -6.50 -2.20 -3.54
CA TYR A 7 -6.78 -1.41 -2.34
C TYR A 7 -5.61 -0.51 -1.94
N LEU A 8 -4.37 -1.00 -2.06
CA LEU A 8 -3.20 -0.16 -1.81
C LEU A 8 -3.13 1.02 -2.77
N ARG A 9 -3.33 0.78 -4.06
CA ARG A 9 -3.30 1.85 -5.08
C ARG A 9 -4.34 2.92 -4.76
N GLU A 10 -5.56 2.53 -4.41
CA GLU A 10 -6.60 3.49 -4.00
C GLU A 10 -6.18 4.30 -2.78
N SER A 11 -5.57 3.65 -1.79
CA SER A 11 -5.07 4.33 -0.59
C SER A 11 -3.92 5.29 -0.89
N LEU A 12 -3.04 4.98 -1.84
CA LEU A 12 -1.98 5.90 -2.28
C LEU A 12 -2.55 7.16 -2.95
N VAL A 13 -3.67 7.08 -3.66
CA VAL A 13 -4.31 8.28 -4.27
C VAL A 13 -4.64 9.34 -3.22
N ASN A 14 -4.97 8.94 -1.98
CA ASN A 14 -5.24 9.86 -0.87
C ASN A 14 -4.00 10.66 -0.41
N HIS A 15 -2.80 10.24 -0.79
CA HIS A 15 -1.53 10.89 -0.41
C HIS A 15 -0.73 11.40 -1.63
N GLN A 16 -1.39 11.54 -2.79
CA GLN A 16 -0.77 11.89 -4.08
C GLN A 16 0.03 13.22 -4.10
N GLU A 17 -0.09 14.05 -3.08
CA GLU A 17 0.72 15.27 -2.94
C GLU A 17 2.18 14.97 -2.56
N ASN A 18 2.45 13.81 -1.97
CA ASN A 18 3.79 13.39 -1.57
C ASN A 18 4.54 12.72 -2.74
N ASP A 19 5.79 13.10 -2.97
CA ASP A 19 6.58 12.56 -4.08
C ASP A 19 6.93 11.08 -3.92
N MET A 20 7.10 10.59 -2.68
CA MET A 20 7.31 9.16 -2.41
C MET A 20 6.06 8.34 -2.73
N THR A 21 4.86 8.87 -2.45
CA THR A 21 3.60 8.23 -2.90
C THR A 21 3.57 8.05 -4.40
N LYS A 22 3.94 9.10 -5.16
CA LYS A 22 3.96 9.05 -6.62
C LYS A 22 4.96 8.00 -7.11
N GLN A 23 6.15 7.93 -6.51
CA GLN A 23 7.16 6.93 -6.87
C GLN A 23 6.65 5.50 -6.65
N ILE A 24 6.03 5.23 -5.50
CA ILE A 24 5.48 3.92 -5.17
C ILE A 24 4.29 3.57 -6.07
N ALA A 25 3.39 4.52 -6.33
CA ALA A 25 2.26 4.33 -7.23
C ALA A 25 2.72 4.04 -8.67
N ASP A 26 3.71 4.79 -9.17
CA ASP A 26 4.32 4.54 -10.48
C ASP A 26 4.96 3.15 -10.54
N LYS A 27 5.63 2.71 -9.46
CA LYS A 27 6.24 1.38 -9.38
C LYS A 27 5.17 0.28 -9.46
N LEU A 28 4.05 0.43 -8.75
CA LEU A 28 2.89 -0.46 -8.80
C LEU A 28 2.31 -0.57 -10.22
N GLU A 29 2.18 0.55 -10.92
CA GLU A 29 1.56 0.59 -12.24
C GLU A 29 2.47 0.04 -13.35
N ARG A 30 3.78 0.29 -13.27
CA ARG A 30 4.73 -0.06 -14.35
C ARG A 30 5.22 -1.50 -14.33
N ASN A 31 5.37 -2.10 -13.15
CA ASN A 31 6.02 -3.40 -13.02
C ASN A 31 5.03 -4.58 -13.06
N GLY A 32 3.72 -4.33 -13.04
CA GLY A 32 2.70 -5.36 -13.26
C GLY A 32 2.77 -6.51 -12.24
N TYR A 33 3.08 -6.19 -10.98
CA TYR A 33 3.23 -7.18 -9.91
C TYR A 33 2.02 -8.11 -9.81
N LYS A 34 2.30 -9.39 -9.60
CA LYS A 34 1.25 -10.43 -9.49
C LYS A 34 0.55 -10.39 -8.14
N ASN A 35 1.28 -10.06 -7.09
CA ASN A 35 0.82 -9.99 -5.71
C ASN A 35 1.65 -8.99 -4.87
N GLU A 36 1.21 -8.78 -3.64
CA GLU A 36 1.80 -7.90 -2.64
C GLU A 36 3.21 -8.34 -2.22
N GLU A 37 3.51 -9.64 -2.15
CA GLU A 37 4.86 -10.13 -1.86
C GLU A 37 5.87 -9.67 -2.92
N GLU A 38 5.53 -9.82 -4.20
CA GLU A 38 6.39 -9.41 -5.30
C GLU A 38 6.63 -7.89 -5.27
N PHE A 39 5.58 -7.13 -4.96
CA PHE A 39 5.66 -5.68 -4.82
C PHE A 39 6.57 -5.26 -3.66
N VAL A 40 6.34 -5.77 -2.44
CA VAL A 40 7.10 -5.39 -1.24
C VAL A 40 8.58 -5.74 -1.38
N ARG A 41 8.92 -6.89 -1.98
CA ARG A 41 10.31 -7.28 -2.26
C ARG A 41 11.06 -6.34 -3.20
N ASN A 42 10.34 -5.53 -3.98
CA ASN A 42 10.92 -4.55 -4.90
C ASN A 42 10.97 -3.15 -4.30
N LEU A 43 10.57 -2.96 -3.04
CA LEU A 43 10.72 -1.70 -2.32
C LEU A 43 12.13 -1.58 -1.74
N ASN A 44 12.67 -0.37 -1.77
CA ASN A 44 13.86 -0.01 -1.02
C ASN A 44 13.49 0.38 0.43
N GLU A 45 14.49 0.59 1.28
CA GLU A 45 14.29 0.90 2.70
C GLU A 45 13.45 2.16 2.93
N GLU A 46 13.71 3.24 2.20
CA GLU A 46 12.96 4.50 2.31
C GLU A 46 11.50 4.34 1.86
N GLU A 47 11.27 3.59 0.78
CA GLU A 47 9.93 3.27 0.29
C GLU A 47 9.16 2.39 1.29
N MET A 48 9.83 1.42 1.93
CA MET A 48 9.20 0.57 2.96
C MET A 48 8.81 1.38 4.20
N GLU A 49 9.72 2.22 4.72
CA GLU A 49 9.44 3.09 5.87
C GLU A 49 8.29 4.06 5.59
N TYR A 50 8.26 4.64 4.40
CA TYR A 50 7.18 5.52 3.99
C TYR A 50 5.85 4.77 3.85
N LEU A 51 5.89 3.60 3.19
CA LEU A 51 4.69 2.80 2.97
C LEU A 51 4.10 2.29 4.28
N ASP A 52 4.93 1.92 5.27
CA ASP A 52 4.50 1.58 6.63
C ASP A 52 3.62 2.68 7.25
N GLN A 53 4.08 3.93 7.17
CA GLN A 53 3.35 5.08 7.72
C GLN A 53 2.00 5.28 7.02
N VAL A 54 1.99 5.19 5.68
CA VAL A 54 0.77 5.32 4.88
C VAL A 54 -0.21 4.21 5.21
N VAL A 55 0.23 2.95 5.18
CA VAL A 55 -0.64 1.79 5.43
C VAL A 55 -1.19 1.81 6.85
N LYS A 56 -0.40 2.19 7.86
CA LYS A 56 -0.90 2.40 9.24
C LYS A 56 -2.00 3.47 9.31
N LYS A 57 -1.82 4.59 8.62
CA LYS A 57 -2.81 5.68 8.57
C LYS A 57 -4.10 5.21 7.91
N GLU A 58 -4.00 4.51 6.79
CA GLU A 58 -5.14 4.00 6.03
C GLU A 58 -5.87 2.86 6.76
N LEU A 59 -5.16 1.99 7.47
CA LEU A 59 -5.75 0.99 8.37
C LEU A 59 -6.60 1.63 9.47
N ASN A 60 -6.14 2.75 10.04
CA ASN A 60 -6.93 3.48 11.03
C ASN A 60 -8.18 4.10 10.40
N TYR A 61 -8.10 4.65 9.19
CA TYR A 61 -9.28 5.15 8.49
C TYR A 61 -10.28 4.04 8.17
N ALA A 62 -9.82 2.90 7.62
CA ALA A 62 -10.67 1.77 7.30
C ALA A 62 -11.41 1.23 8.54
N ARG A 63 -10.70 1.07 9.66
CA ARG A 63 -11.30 0.65 10.93
C ARG A 63 -12.34 1.64 11.46
N ASN A 64 -12.04 2.94 11.40
CA ASN A 64 -12.99 3.97 11.85
C ASN A 64 -14.23 4.05 10.95
N ALA A 65 -14.11 3.65 9.69
CA ALA A 65 -15.21 3.55 8.74
C ALA A 65 -15.95 2.20 8.78
N GLU A 66 -15.56 1.28 9.69
CA GLU A 66 -16.07 -0.10 9.74
C GLU A 66 -15.90 -0.87 8.42
N ASP A 67 -14.89 -0.50 7.62
CA ASP A 67 -14.54 -1.15 6.36
C ASP A 67 -13.53 -2.28 6.62
N GLU A 68 -14.06 -3.42 7.09
CA GLU A 68 -13.27 -4.60 7.44
C GLU A 68 -12.57 -5.23 6.22
N VAL A 69 -13.15 -5.11 5.02
CA VAL A 69 -12.53 -5.64 3.79
C VAL A 69 -11.26 -4.86 3.48
N ARG A 70 -11.35 -3.52 3.43
CA ARG A 70 -10.18 -2.67 3.20
C ARG A 70 -9.14 -2.84 4.30
N ALA A 71 -9.58 -2.91 5.56
CA ALA A 71 -8.68 -3.13 6.68
C ALA A 71 -7.93 -4.47 6.59
N GLY A 72 -8.62 -5.54 6.16
CA GLY A 72 -8.00 -6.85 5.94
C GLY A 72 -6.95 -6.82 4.83
N GLN A 73 -7.29 -6.25 3.68
CA GLN A 73 -6.39 -6.17 2.52
C GLN A 73 -5.15 -5.31 2.81
N LEU A 74 -5.32 -4.15 3.47
CA LEU A 74 -4.17 -3.32 3.86
C LEU A 74 -3.30 -3.97 4.94
N ARG A 75 -3.87 -4.83 5.79
CA ARG A 75 -3.12 -5.57 6.81
C ARG A 75 -2.16 -6.58 6.17
N GLU A 76 -2.56 -7.26 5.09
CA GLU A 76 -1.67 -8.22 4.40
C GLU A 76 -0.38 -7.53 3.92
N ILE A 77 -0.47 -6.30 3.40
CA ILE A 77 0.71 -5.53 3.00
C ILE A 77 1.54 -5.11 4.21
N TYR A 78 0.87 -4.65 5.27
CA TYR A 78 1.55 -4.27 6.51
C TYR A 78 2.37 -5.42 7.11
N GLU A 79 1.83 -6.64 7.08
CA GLU A 79 2.51 -7.85 7.58
C GLU A 79 3.69 -8.28 6.71
N LEU A 80 3.80 -7.80 5.47
CA LEU A 80 4.94 -8.09 4.60
C LEU A 80 6.07 -7.07 4.73
N LEU A 81 5.80 -5.91 5.32
CA LEU A 81 6.81 -4.88 5.58
C LEU A 81 7.74 -5.26 6.75
N PHE A 82 7.37 -6.23 7.62
CA PHE A 82 8.12 -6.66 8.80
C PHE A 82 7.93 -8.14 9.15
#